data_AF-A0A7Y8I8F3-F1
#
_entry.id   AF-A0A7Y8I8F3-F1
#
_cell.length_a   1.000
_cell.length_b   1.000
_cell.length_c   1.000
_cell.angle_alpha   90.00
_cell.angle_beta   90.00
_cell.angle_gamma   90.00
#
_symmetry.space_group_name_H-M   'P 1'
#
loop_
_entity.id
_entity.type
_entity.pdbx_description
1 polymer ?
#
loop_
_entity_poly.entity_id
_entity_poly.type
_entity_poly.pdbx_seq_one_letter_code
_entity_poly.pdbx_strand_id
1 'polypeptide(L)'
;MKIIFWGTPDFAVPSLKILFENNHHILAVVTSADKERGRGQKVSFTPVKEFALQHNIPVLQPEKLNTSEFIHSLKTFSAELFVVVAFRILPREIFTIPKFGSFNLHASLLPKYRGAAPIQWALIKGETETGVTSFALEDKVDTGNMYLQRAIPILPDDDFGKLHDKLSVLGAEVVLETVNMIESGTALPKKQENELATPAPKISKDILKIDWNNSAENVHNLIRAFSPSPGAFFIHKEKLIKIYKSEIDKSFKLKPGQILQQREKLFIGCASDALEVLQIQLEGRKKMTASELLRGYSFED
;
A
#
# COMPACT_ATOMS: atom_id res chain seq x y z
N MET A 1 5.43 27.51 3.33
CA MET A 1 6.24 26.62 4.19
C MET A 1 7.35 25.95 3.38
N LYS A 2 8.56 25.85 3.93
CA LYS A 2 9.72 25.13 3.35
C LYS A 2 9.73 23.65 3.75
N ILE A 3 9.60 22.75 2.78
CA ILE A 3 9.38 21.32 3.02
C ILE A 3 10.49 20.48 2.38
N ILE A 4 10.94 19.45 3.08
CA ILE A 4 11.56 18.28 2.44
C ILE A 4 10.54 17.15 2.45
N PHE A 5 10.25 16.61 1.27
CA PHE A 5 9.30 15.53 1.10
C PHE A 5 10.01 14.18 1.05
N TRP A 6 9.53 13.20 1.80
CA TRP A 6 10.11 11.86 1.89
C TRP A 6 9.11 10.84 1.35
N GLY A 7 9.46 10.16 0.26
CA GLY A 7 8.59 9.15 -0.31
C GLY A 7 9.28 8.34 -1.40
N THR A 8 8.77 7.13 -1.65
CA THR A 8 9.33 6.23 -2.67
C THR A 8 8.31 5.82 -3.73
N PRO A 9 7.18 5.17 -3.38
CA PRO A 9 6.28 4.59 -4.37
C PRO A 9 5.34 5.65 -4.98
N ASP A 10 4.59 5.20 -5.98
CA ASP A 10 3.47 5.89 -6.61
C ASP A 10 2.44 6.42 -5.61
N PHE A 11 2.18 5.69 -4.51
CA PHE A 11 1.31 6.15 -3.41
C PHE A 11 1.65 7.56 -2.88
N ALA A 12 2.94 7.94 -2.91
CA ALA A 12 3.42 9.22 -2.36
C ALA A 12 3.37 10.37 -3.38
N VAL A 13 3.22 10.07 -4.68
CA VAL A 13 3.30 11.09 -5.73
C VAL A 13 2.16 12.09 -5.65
N PRO A 14 0.89 11.71 -5.43
CA PRO A 14 -0.19 12.68 -5.26
C PRO A 14 0.04 13.66 -4.11
N SER A 15 0.59 13.20 -2.98
CA SER A 15 0.94 14.06 -1.85
C SER A 15 2.06 15.05 -2.18
N LEU A 16 3.10 14.63 -2.92
CA LEU A 16 4.14 15.56 -3.37
C LEU A 16 3.57 16.59 -4.36
N LYS A 17 2.79 16.11 -5.32
CA LYS A 17 2.19 16.93 -6.38
C LYS A 17 1.29 18.02 -5.80
N ILE A 18 0.36 17.67 -4.90
CA ILE A 18 -0.58 18.64 -4.35
C ILE A 18 0.14 19.72 -3.52
N LEU A 19 1.21 19.37 -2.81
CA LEU A 19 2.01 20.35 -2.06
C LEU A 19 2.76 21.30 -3.00
N PHE A 20 3.32 20.76 -4.09
CA PHE A 20 3.99 21.56 -5.12
C PHE A 20 3.02 22.54 -5.81
N GLU A 21 1.81 22.08 -6.16
CA GLU A 21 0.79 22.89 -6.84
C GLU A 21 0.16 23.96 -5.95
N ASN A 22 0.21 23.81 -4.62
CA ASN A 22 -0.34 24.77 -3.65
C ASN A 22 0.72 25.71 -3.04
N ASN A 23 1.77 26.02 -3.80
CA ASN A 23 2.80 27.01 -3.45
C ASN A 23 3.59 26.73 -2.16
N HIS A 24 3.64 25.48 -1.67
CA HIS A 24 4.64 25.12 -0.67
C HIS A 24 6.01 24.97 -1.34
N HIS A 25 7.06 25.43 -0.65
CA HIS A 25 8.41 25.42 -1.21
C HIS A 25 9.06 24.05 -0.95
N ILE A 26 8.96 23.15 -1.92
CA ILE A 26 9.62 21.83 -1.86
C ILE A 26 11.12 22.02 -2.14
N LEU A 27 11.91 22.01 -1.07
CA LEU A 27 13.35 22.24 -1.11
C LEU A 27 14.12 21.05 -1.68
N ALA A 28 13.66 19.84 -1.37
CA ALA A 28 14.20 18.59 -1.88
C ALA A 28 13.18 17.46 -1.69
N VAL A 29 13.35 16.39 -2.46
CA VAL A 29 12.73 15.10 -2.19
C VAL A 29 13.78 14.11 -1.71
N VAL A 30 13.41 13.23 -0.78
CA VAL A 30 14.21 12.07 -0.38
C VAL A 30 13.47 10.81 -0.77
N THR A 31 14.12 9.99 -1.59
CA THR A 31 13.57 8.73 -2.08
C THR A 31 14.59 7.61 -1.96
N SER A 32 14.13 6.36 -2.03
CA SER A 32 15.03 5.22 -2.10
C SER A 32 15.95 5.31 -3.32
N ALA A 33 17.15 4.74 -3.20
CA ALA A 33 18.09 4.59 -4.31
C ALA A 33 17.45 3.86 -5.49
N ASP A 34 17.90 4.20 -6.70
CA ASP A 34 17.46 3.55 -7.92
C ASP A 34 17.76 2.06 -7.85
N LYS A 35 16.86 1.26 -8.43
CA LYS A 35 17.05 -0.19 -8.53
C LYS A 35 16.93 -0.60 -9.98
N GLU A 36 17.76 -1.56 -10.37
CA GLU A 36 17.54 -2.31 -11.59
C GLU A 36 16.26 -3.13 -11.42
N ARG A 37 15.32 -2.96 -12.34
CA ARG A 37 14.03 -3.67 -12.32
C ARG A 37 13.72 -4.28 -13.68
N GLY A 38 12.99 -5.41 -13.65
CA GLY A 38 12.50 -6.08 -14.85
C GLY A 38 13.53 -6.94 -15.59
N ARG A 39 13.07 -7.58 -16.68
CA ARG A 39 13.96 -8.35 -17.57
C ARG A 39 14.80 -7.36 -18.38
N GLY A 40 16.13 -7.45 -18.28
CA GLY A 40 17.07 -6.58 -18.97
C GLY A 40 17.74 -5.50 -18.10
N GLN A 41 17.51 -5.48 -16.79
CA GLN A 41 18.25 -4.66 -15.80
C GLN A 41 18.33 -3.16 -16.14
N LYS A 42 17.29 -2.59 -16.76
CA LYS A 42 17.25 -1.14 -16.95
C LYS A 42 17.10 -0.45 -15.59
N VAL A 43 17.90 0.59 -15.37
CA VAL A 43 17.76 1.48 -14.20
C VAL A 43 16.37 2.11 -14.28
N SER A 44 15.55 1.84 -13.26
CA SER A 44 14.23 2.47 -13.11
C SER A 44 14.28 3.45 -11.95
N PHE A 45 13.85 4.68 -12.21
CA PHE A 45 13.68 5.68 -11.16
C PHE A 45 12.46 5.35 -10.32
N THR A 46 12.43 5.89 -9.10
CA THR A 46 11.23 5.81 -8.27
C THR A 46 10.18 6.81 -8.79
N PRO A 47 8.88 6.54 -8.65
CA PRO A 47 7.84 7.49 -9.06
C PRO A 47 8.02 8.90 -8.47
N VAL A 48 8.45 8.99 -7.21
CA VAL A 48 8.77 10.27 -6.56
C VAL A 48 9.99 10.97 -7.20
N LYS A 49 11.03 10.22 -7.58
CA LYS A 49 12.19 10.78 -8.30
C LYS A 49 11.78 11.30 -9.68
N GLU A 50 10.97 10.55 -10.42
CA GLU A 50 10.50 10.96 -11.74
C GLU A 50 9.75 12.28 -11.68
N PHE A 51 8.81 12.42 -10.74
CA PHE A 51 8.11 13.69 -10.50
C PHE A 51 9.10 14.82 -10.16
N ALA A 52 10.03 14.59 -9.22
CA ALA A 52 10.97 15.62 -8.82
C ALA A 52 11.87 16.10 -9.97
N LEU A 53 12.36 15.18 -10.82
CA LEU A 53 13.18 15.53 -11.99
C LEU A 53 12.38 16.35 -13.02
N GLN A 54 11.11 15.97 -13.28
CA GLN A 54 10.23 16.72 -14.20
C GLN A 54 10.00 18.16 -13.74
N HIS A 55 10.01 18.39 -12.44
CA HIS A 55 9.76 19.69 -11.82
C HIS A 55 11.02 20.40 -11.31
N ASN A 56 12.22 19.90 -11.66
CA ASN A 56 13.52 20.45 -11.23
C ASN A 56 13.69 20.58 -9.70
N ILE A 57 13.11 19.65 -8.94
CA ILE A 57 13.23 19.58 -7.49
C ILE A 57 14.49 18.75 -7.15
N PRO A 58 15.38 19.22 -6.25
CA PRO A 58 16.55 18.46 -5.82
C PRO A 58 16.18 17.08 -5.27
N VAL A 59 16.92 16.04 -5.67
CA VAL A 59 16.68 14.65 -5.26
C VAL A 59 17.83 14.15 -4.39
N LEU A 60 17.51 13.63 -3.21
CA LEU A 60 18.45 12.95 -2.31
C LEU A 60 18.12 11.45 -2.26
N GLN A 61 19.13 10.59 -2.46
CA GLN A 61 18.98 9.14 -2.45
C GLN A 61 20.00 8.46 -1.52
N PRO A 62 19.97 8.74 -0.21
CA PRO A 62 20.92 8.16 0.73
C PRO A 62 20.78 6.64 0.81
N GLU A 63 21.88 5.90 0.70
CA GLU A 63 21.87 4.46 1.01
C GLU A 63 21.55 4.23 2.49
N LYS A 64 22.18 5.02 3.37
CA LYS A 64 22.01 5.01 4.83
C LYS A 64 21.55 6.39 5.32
N LEU A 65 20.57 6.41 6.22
CA LEU A 65 20.01 7.65 6.77
C LEU A 65 20.87 8.27 7.88
N ASN A 66 21.66 7.48 8.57
CA ASN A 66 22.38 7.89 9.78
C ASN A 66 23.83 8.32 9.51
N THR A 67 24.17 8.71 8.28
CA THR A 67 25.51 9.23 7.99
C THR A 67 25.58 10.71 8.33
N SER A 68 26.68 11.14 8.94
CA SER A 68 26.90 12.53 9.34
C SER A 68 26.80 13.48 8.16
N GLU A 69 27.29 13.08 6.99
CA GLU A 69 27.26 13.84 5.75
C GLU A 69 25.82 14.07 5.28
N PHE A 70 24.98 13.03 5.33
CA PHE A 70 23.59 13.15 4.91
C PHE A 70 22.79 14.02 5.88
N ILE A 71 22.96 13.82 7.19
CA ILE A 71 22.32 14.67 8.21
C ILE A 71 22.76 16.12 8.07
N HIS A 72 24.04 16.38 7.80
CA HIS A 72 24.54 17.73 7.55
C HIS A 72 23.87 18.33 6.31
N SER A 73 23.77 17.57 5.21
CA SER A 73 23.09 18.03 3.99
C SER A 73 21.62 18.40 4.23
N LEU A 74 20.89 17.64 5.06
CA LEU A 74 19.50 17.97 5.40
C LEU A 74 19.38 19.29 6.16
N LYS A 75 20.35 19.59 7.04
CA LYS A 75 20.37 20.82 7.83
C LYS A 75 20.63 22.06 6.96
N THR A 76 21.44 21.96 5.90
CA THR A 76 21.74 23.11 5.03
C THR A 76 20.52 23.62 4.27
N PHE A 77 19.57 22.73 3.94
CA PHE A 77 18.30 23.12 3.31
C PHE A 77 17.45 24.05 4.19
N SER A 78 17.65 24.06 5.52
CA SER A 78 16.86 24.89 6.46
C SER A 78 15.35 24.68 6.30
N ALA A 79 14.94 23.41 6.17
CA ALA A 79 13.54 23.04 6.06
C ALA A 79 12.80 23.29 7.38
N GLU A 80 11.53 23.68 7.25
CA GLU A 80 10.66 23.98 8.39
C GLU A 80 9.85 22.74 8.81
N LEU A 81 9.55 21.85 7.86
CA LEU A 81 8.78 20.64 8.05
C LEU A 81 9.28 19.50 7.16
N PHE A 82 9.27 18.27 7.68
CA PHE A 82 9.36 17.07 6.84
C PHE A 82 7.99 16.40 6.71
N VAL A 83 7.64 16.08 5.47
CA VAL A 83 6.42 15.34 5.12
C VAL A 83 6.84 13.95 4.66
N VAL A 84 6.40 12.91 5.36
CA VAL A 84 6.78 11.52 5.07
C VAL A 84 5.59 10.73 4.56
N VAL A 85 5.69 10.14 3.38
CA VAL A 85 4.63 9.31 2.79
C VAL A 85 5.24 8.06 2.18
N ALA A 86 4.84 6.89 2.67
CA ALA A 86 5.33 5.58 2.19
C ALA A 86 6.87 5.51 2.04
N PHE A 87 7.57 5.85 3.12
CA PHE A 87 9.04 5.81 3.22
C PHE A 87 9.51 4.89 4.36
N ARG A 88 10.80 4.54 4.37
CA ARG A 88 11.39 3.75 5.48
C ARG A 88 11.39 4.56 6.78
N ILE A 89 11.53 3.89 7.92
CA ILE A 89 11.59 4.53 9.25
C ILE A 89 12.71 5.57 9.31
N LEU A 90 12.38 6.78 9.79
CA LEU A 90 13.35 7.86 10.00
C LEU A 90 13.96 7.74 11.41
N PRO A 91 15.30 7.84 11.55
CA PRO A 91 15.95 8.00 12.85
C PRO A 91 15.51 9.30 13.55
N ARG A 92 15.51 9.30 14.90
CA ARG A 92 15.18 10.48 15.73
C ARG A 92 15.98 11.71 15.36
N GLU A 93 17.28 11.54 15.16
CA GLU A 93 18.22 12.60 14.75
C GLU A 93 17.85 13.27 13.42
N ILE A 94 17.02 12.63 12.58
CA ILE A 94 16.52 13.18 11.32
C ILE A 94 15.14 13.81 11.51
N PHE A 95 14.17 13.07 12.05
CA PHE A 95 12.79 13.57 12.08
C PHE A 95 12.59 14.77 13.01
N THR A 96 13.57 15.05 13.87
CA THR A 96 13.62 16.23 14.76
C THR A 96 14.38 17.42 14.18
N ILE A 97 14.97 17.32 12.99
CA ILE A 97 15.71 18.42 12.35
C ILE A 97 14.83 19.65 12.12
N PRO A 98 13.63 19.54 11.50
CA PRO A 98 12.84 20.72 11.16
C PRO A 98 12.20 21.34 12.41
N LYS A 99 12.05 22.66 12.42
CA LYS A 99 11.46 23.41 13.54
C LYS A 99 10.05 22.92 13.91
N PHE A 100 9.22 22.60 12.92
CA PHE A 100 7.87 22.07 13.13
C PHE A 100 7.83 20.54 13.19
N GLY A 101 9.00 19.89 13.24
CA GLY A 101 9.15 18.44 13.30
C GLY A 101 8.88 17.75 11.97
N SER A 102 8.39 16.52 12.07
CA SER A 102 8.05 15.68 10.92
C SER A 102 6.72 15.00 11.17
N PHE A 103 5.92 14.83 10.13
CA PHE A 103 4.73 14.00 10.20
C PHE A 103 4.72 12.95 9.09
N ASN A 104 4.00 11.87 9.32
CA ASN A 104 3.80 10.81 8.34
C ASN A 104 2.32 10.69 7.96
N LEU A 105 2.07 10.32 6.71
CA LEU A 105 0.77 9.84 6.24
C LEU A 105 0.76 8.32 6.24
N HIS A 106 -0.15 7.74 7.04
CA HIS A 106 -0.39 6.31 7.12
C HIS A 106 -1.71 5.93 6.46
N ALA A 107 -1.72 4.81 5.72
CA ALA A 107 -2.88 4.37 4.94
C ALA A 107 -3.85 3.48 5.75
N SER A 108 -4.16 3.91 6.97
CA SER A 108 -5.25 3.36 7.79
C SER A 108 -5.88 4.42 8.69
N LEU A 109 -6.99 4.03 9.33
CA LEU A 109 -7.58 4.74 10.46
C LEU A 109 -6.84 4.34 11.75
N LEU A 110 -5.72 5.01 12.05
CA LEU A 110 -4.98 4.80 13.30
C LEU A 110 -5.90 5.00 14.51
N PRO A 111 -5.72 4.22 15.59
CA PRO A 111 -4.61 3.30 15.86
C PRO A 111 -4.72 1.92 15.20
N LYS A 112 -5.77 1.61 14.44
CA LYS A 112 -5.88 0.32 13.74
C LYS A 112 -4.83 0.22 12.61
N TYR A 113 -4.35 -0.99 12.38
CA TYR A 113 -3.44 -1.35 11.29
C TYR A 113 -2.10 -0.61 11.28
N ARG A 114 -1.46 -0.42 12.45
CA ARG A 114 -0.08 0.08 12.55
C ARG A 114 0.90 -0.88 11.87
N GLY A 115 1.82 -0.38 11.06
CA GLY A 115 2.87 -1.18 10.42
C GLY A 115 2.94 -1.05 8.90
N ALA A 116 3.47 -2.08 8.26
CA ALA A 116 3.98 -1.98 6.88
C ALA A 116 2.94 -2.19 5.77
N ALA A 117 1.79 -2.82 6.05
CA ALA A 117 0.84 -3.24 5.00
C ALA A 117 -0.64 -3.00 5.35
N PRO A 118 -1.03 -1.79 5.80
CA PRO A 118 -2.37 -1.53 6.31
C PRO A 118 -3.49 -1.80 5.29
N ILE A 119 -3.29 -1.44 4.01
CA ILE A 119 -4.30 -1.61 2.95
C ILE A 119 -4.60 -3.09 2.72
N GLN A 120 -3.56 -3.92 2.60
CA GLN A 120 -3.72 -5.36 2.43
C GLN A 120 -4.44 -5.97 3.63
N TRP A 121 -4.04 -5.60 4.86
CA TRP A 121 -4.65 -6.16 6.05
C TRP A 121 -6.12 -5.75 6.23
N ALA A 122 -6.50 -4.52 5.88
CA ALA A 122 -7.90 -4.11 5.87
C ALA A 122 -8.73 -4.99 4.90
N LEU A 123 -8.22 -5.26 3.70
CA LEU A 123 -8.88 -6.14 2.74
C LEU A 123 -8.94 -7.60 3.21
N ILE A 124 -7.83 -8.15 3.72
CA ILE A 124 -7.75 -9.52 4.25
C ILE A 124 -8.75 -9.74 5.39
N LYS A 125 -8.91 -8.74 6.25
CA LYS A 125 -9.83 -8.80 7.40
C LYS A 125 -11.29 -8.51 7.03
N GLY A 126 -11.58 -8.25 5.76
CA GLY A 126 -12.94 -7.99 5.30
C GLY A 126 -13.51 -6.68 5.86
N GLU A 127 -12.65 -5.69 6.14
CA GLU A 127 -13.12 -4.37 6.57
C GLU A 127 -14.02 -3.76 5.48
N THR A 128 -15.03 -3.02 5.93
CA THR A 128 -15.97 -2.28 5.05
C THR A 128 -15.62 -0.80 4.96
N GLU A 129 -14.66 -0.34 5.76
CA GLU A 129 -14.16 1.01 5.81
C GLU A 129 -12.64 0.98 6.10
N THR A 130 -11.92 1.94 5.51
CA THR A 130 -10.53 2.24 5.87
C THR A 130 -10.32 3.75 5.72
N GLY A 131 -9.09 4.21 5.66
CA GLY A 131 -8.82 5.62 5.48
C GLY A 131 -7.34 5.94 5.54
N VAL A 132 -7.06 7.20 5.77
CA VAL A 132 -5.70 7.71 5.97
C VAL A 132 -5.63 8.52 7.24
N THR A 133 -4.46 8.50 7.89
CA THR A 133 -4.17 9.31 9.07
C THR A 133 -2.85 10.03 8.87
N SER A 134 -2.83 11.34 9.10
CA SER A 134 -1.59 12.08 9.28
C SER A 134 -1.27 12.21 10.77
N PHE A 135 -0.02 11.96 11.15
CA PHE A 135 0.39 11.95 12.55
C PHE A 135 1.86 12.36 12.70
N ALA A 136 2.21 12.95 13.85
CA ALA A 136 3.58 13.34 14.17
C ALA A 136 4.48 12.10 14.29
N LEU A 137 5.74 12.19 13.85
CA LEU A 137 6.71 11.13 14.10
C LEU A 137 7.18 11.13 15.55
N GLU A 138 7.28 9.93 16.11
CA GLU A 138 7.85 9.64 17.43
C GLU A 138 8.83 8.47 17.33
N ASP A 139 9.56 8.16 18.41
CA ASP A 139 10.54 7.05 18.42
C ASP A 139 9.89 5.70 18.12
N LYS A 140 8.64 5.52 18.57
CA LYS A 140 7.88 4.30 18.33
C LYS A 140 7.05 4.47 17.06
N VAL A 141 7.19 3.50 16.15
CA VAL A 141 6.56 3.51 14.83
C VAL A 141 5.03 3.57 14.95
N ASP A 142 4.44 4.48 14.17
CA ASP A 142 2.99 4.70 14.03
C ASP A 142 2.23 5.01 15.34
N THR A 143 2.91 5.53 16.38
CA THR A 143 2.25 5.85 17.66
C THR A 143 2.09 7.33 17.97
N GLY A 144 2.68 8.21 17.16
CA GLY A 144 2.64 9.63 17.44
C GLY A 144 1.24 10.23 17.32
N ASN A 145 1.10 11.44 17.88
CA ASN A 145 -0.19 12.12 17.93
C ASN A 145 -0.73 12.43 16.53
N MET A 146 -2.01 12.17 16.31
CA MET A 146 -2.69 12.29 15.02
C MET A 146 -3.15 13.73 14.78
N TYR A 147 -2.81 14.30 13.63
CA TYR A 147 -3.30 15.61 13.20
C TYR A 147 -4.69 15.49 12.60
N LEU A 148 -4.84 14.60 11.62
CA LEU A 148 -6.05 14.48 10.82
C LEU A 148 -6.27 13.05 10.37
N GLN A 149 -7.53 12.65 10.31
CA GLN A 149 -7.97 11.35 9.82
C GLN A 149 -9.16 11.54 8.89
N ARG A 150 -9.22 10.75 7.81
CA ARG A 150 -10.34 10.68 6.87
C ARG A 150 -10.61 9.23 6.51
N ALA A 151 -11.88 8.86 6.51
CA ALA A 151 -12.35 7.52 6.18
C ALA A 151 -12.95 7.45 4.78
N ILE A 152 -12.87 6.27 4.16
CA ILE A 152 -13.54 5.92 2.91
C ILE A 152 -14.08 4.49 3.00
N PRO A 153 -15.22 4.19 2.33
CA PRO A 153 -15.74 2.83 2.27
C PRO A 153 -14.83 1.92 1.42
N ILE A 154 -14.74 0.66 1.82
CA ILE A 154 -14.21 -0.42 0.99
C ILE A 154 -15.39 -1.09 0.31
N LEU A 155 -15.49 -0.94 -1.01
CA LEU A 155 -16.58 -1.53 -1.77
C LEU A 155 -16.37 -3.04 -1.98
N PRO A 156 -17.45 -3.81 -2.22
CA PRO A 156 -17.34 -5.26 -2.47
C PRO A 156 -16.41 -5.63 -3.63
N ASP A 157 -16.31 -4.77 -4.64
CA ASP A 157 -15.48 -4.96 -5.83
C ASP A 157 -14.12 -4.24 -5.77
N ASP A 158 -13.78 -3.64 -4.62
CA ASP A 158 -12.46 -3.06 -4.39
C ASP A 158 -11.42 -4.14 -4.17
N ASP A 159 -10.34 -4.05 -4.95
CA ASP A 159 -9.09 -4.75 -4.72
C ASP A 159 -8.01 -3.79 -4.20
N PHE A 160 -6.82 -4.32 -3.91
CA PHE A 160 -5.73 -3.50 -3.40
C PHE A 160 -5.37 -2.37 -4.35
N GLY A 161 -5.35 -2.60 -5.67
CA GLY A 161 -5.03 -1.56 -6.66
C GLY A 161 -6.01 -0.39 -6.60
N LYS A 162 -7.32 -0.69 -6.68
CA LYS A 162 -8.37 0.35 -6.57
C LYS A 162 -8.29 1.11 -5.24
N LEU A 163 -8.16 0.37 -4.13
CA LEU A 163 -8.15 0.97 -2.80
C LEU A 163 -6.89 1.80 -2.56
N HIS A 164 -5.74 1.34 -3.05
CA HIS A 164 -4.48 2.08 -3.06
C HIS A 164 -4.63 3.44 -3.74
N ASP A 165 -5.21 3.47 -4.93
CA ASP A 165 -5.35 4.72 -5.71
C ASP A 165 -6.31 5.69 -5.02
N LYS A 166 -7.45 5.19 -4.50
CA LYS A 166 -8.39 5.99 -3.70
C LYS A 166 -7.72 6.60 -2.46
N LEU A 167 -6.97 5.79 -1.72
CA LEU A 167 -6.26 6.23 -0.52
C LEU A 167 -5.10 7.18 -0.80
N SER A 168 -4.43 7.04 -1.95
CA SER A 168 -3.36 7.94 -2.35
C SER A 168 -3.89 9.35 -2.64
N VAL A 169 -5.04 9.46 -3.32
CA VAL A 169 -5.71 10.74 -3.57
C VAL A 169 -6.22 11.37 -2.28
N LEU A 170 -6.97 10.61 -1.46
CA LEU A 170 -7.44 11.08 -0.14
C LEU A 170 -6.26 11.50 0.76
N GLY A 171 -5.18 10.74 0.70
CA GLY A 171 -3.93 10.99 1.41
C GLY A 171 -3.29 12.33 1.05
N ALA A 172 -3.33 12.70 -0.23
CA ALA A 172 -2.83 13.99 -0.69
C ALA A 172 -3.61 15.16 -0.08
N GLU A 173 -4.95 15.07 -0.06
CA GLU A 173 -5.82 16.08 0.55
C GLU A 173 -5.52 16.22 2.05
N VAL A 174 -5.40 15.09 2.77
CA VAL A 174 -5.05 15.08 4.19
C VAL A 174 -3.65 15.66 4.45
N VAL A 175 -2.67 15.37 3.59
CA VAL A 175 -1.33 15.95 3.68
C VAL A 175 -1.38 17.47 3.54
N LEU A 176 -2.09 17.99 2.54
CA LEU A 176 -2.22 19.43 2.31
C LEU A 176 -2.90 20.12 3.49
N GLU A 177 -4.03 19.58 3.98
CA GLU A 177 -4.75 20.13 5.13
C GLU A 177 -3.87 20.16 6.38
N THR A 178 -3.13 19.07 6.66
CA THR A 178 -2.21 19.01 7.79
C THR A 178 -1.06 20.01 7.69
N VAL A 179 -0.46 20.18 6.50
CA VAL A 179 0.56 21.20 6.25
C VAL A 179 0.00 22.60 6.52
N ASN A 180 -1.21 22.92 6.02
CA ASN A 180 -1.85 24.21 6.25
C ASN A 180 -2.17 24.45 7.74
N MET A 181 -2.60 23.43 8.47
CA MET A 181 -2.85 23.53 9.92
C MET A 181 -1.55 23.79 10.71
N ILE A 182 -0.45 23.14 10.32
CA ILE A 182 0.86 23.36 10.96
C ILE A 182 1.38 24.77 10.66
N GLU A 183 1.32 25.21 9.39
CA GLU A 183 1.79 26.53 8.96
C GLU A 183 1.01 27.68 9.63
N SER A 184 -0.31 27.52 9.78
CA SER A 184 -1.17 28.50 10.45
C SER A 184 -1.13 28.44 11.98
N GLY A 185 -0.46 27.45 12.57
CA GLY A 185 -0.41 27.25 14.02
C GLY A 185 -1.74 26.77 14.63
N THR A 186 -2.65 26.22 13.82
CA THR A 186 -3.96 25.73 14.25
C THR A 186 -4.00 24.21 14.48
N ALA A 187 -2.89 23.52 14.22
CA ALA A 187 -2.79 22.08 14.43
C ALA A 187 -2.98 21.68 15.92
N LEU A 188 -3.97 20.83 16.18
CA LEU A 188 -4.27 20.27 17.51
C LEU A 188 -4.16 18.74 17.48
N PRO A 189 -2.93 18.18 17.52
CA PRO A 189 -2.74 16.74 17.38
C PRO A 189 -3.30 15.98 18.59
N LYS A 190 -3.99 14.88 18.33
CA LYS A 190 -4.67 14.04 19.34
C LYS A 190 -3.89 12.77 19.61
N LYS A 191 -3.76 12.40 20.88
CA LYS A 191 -3.12 11.15 21.28
C LYS A 191 -3.91 9.94 20.78
N GLN A 192 -3.20 8.92 20.32
CA GLN A 192 -3.81 7.65 19.94
C GLN A 192 -4.24 6.82 21.18
N GLU A 193 -5.39 6.16 21.09
CA GLU A 193 -5.86 5.17 22.06
C GLU A 193 -5.15 3.83 21.83
N ASN A 194 -4.08 3.57 22.57
CA ASN A 194 -3.19 2.44 22.28
C ASN A 194 -3.86 1.07 22.43
N GLU A 195 -4.93 0.99 23.23
CA GLU A 195 -5.73 -0.19 23.50
C GLU A 195 -6.50 -0.67 22.25
N LEU A 196 -6.76 0.23 21.31
CA LEU A 196 -7.46 -0.06 20.04
C LEU A 196 -6.49 -0.41 18.90
N ALA A 197 -5.18 -0.46 19.17
CA ALA A 197 -4.18 -0.67 18.14
C ALA A 197 -4.18 -2.11 17.62
N THR A 198 -4.20 -2.26 16.29
CA THR A 198 -4.05 -3.56 15.62
C THR A 198 -2.83 -3.56 14.70
N PRO A 199 -2.11 -4.68 14.57
CA PRO A 199 -0.91 -4.74 13.74
C PRO A 199 -1.24 -5.00 12.26
N ALA A 200 -0.45 -4.40 11.37
CA ALA A 200 -0.43 -4.64 9.93
C ALA A 200 1.00 -5.01 9.50
N PRO A 201 1.50 -6.20 9.87
CA PRO A 201 2.88 -6.59 9.59
C PRO A 201 3.14 -6.71 8.08
N LYS A 202 4.42 -6.69 7.71
CA LYS A 202 4.84 -6.85 6.32
C LYS A 202 4.32 -8.17 5.74
N ILE A 203 3.84 -8.11 4.50
CA ILE A 203 3.37 -9.29 3.78
C ILE A 203 4.54 -10.21 3.43
N SER A 204 4.49 -11.47 3.88
CA SER A 204 5.40 -12.55 3.48
C SER A 204 4.79 -13.37 2.34
N LYS A 205 5.62 -14.15 1.63
CA LYS A 205 5.15 -15.02 0.53
C LYS A 205 4.11 -16.04 1.00
N ASP A 206 4.19 -16.50 2.25
CA ASP A 206 3.26 -17.50 2.79
C ASP A 206 1.85 -16.96 2.95
N ILE A 207 1.69 -15.65 3.25
CA ILE A 207 0.37 -15.02 3.37
C ILE A 207 -0.36 -15.01 2.02
N LEU A 208 0.35 -14.95 0.89
CA LEU A 208 -0.27 -14.99 -0.44
C LEU A 208 -0.85 -16.38 -0.77
N LYS A 209 -0.47 -17.43 -0.05
CA LYS A 209 -0.93 -18.78 -0.33
C LYS A 209 -2.39 -18.92 0.10
N ILE A 210 -3.23 -19.29 -0.84
CA ILE A 210 -4.64 -19.58 -0.59
C ILE A 210 -4.73 -20.88 0.21
N ASP A 211 -5.36 -20.78 1.37
CA ASP A 211 -5.82 -21.93 2.15
C ASP A 211 -7.33 -22.10 1.96
N TRP A 212 -7.68 -23.12 1.17
CA TRP A 212 -9.06 -23.46 0.82
C TRP A 212 -9.89 -23.95 2.01
N ASN A 213 -9.28 -24.22 3.16
CA ASN A 213 -10.00 -24.52 4.41
C ASN A 213 -10.61 -23.27 5.07
N ASN A 214 -10.42 -22.09 4.49
CA ASN A 214 -11.14 -20.88 4.90
C ASN A 214 -12.48 -20.74 4.17
N SER A 215 -13.35 -19.85 4.65
CA SER A 215 -14.60 -19.49 3.95
C SER A 215 -14.31 -18.86 2.58
N ALA A 216 -15.26 -18.98 1.64
CA ALA A 216 -15.16 -18.31 0.34
C ALA A 216 -14.95 -16.79 0.48
N GLU A 217 -15.58 -16.16 1.48
CA GLU A 217 -15.38 -14.75 1.81
C GLU A 217 -13.93 -14.42 2.19
N ASN A 218 -13.33 -15.20 3.10
CA ASN A 218 -11.94 -14.98 3.52
C ASN A 218 -10.97 -15.21 2.35
N VAL A 219 -11.21 -16.23 1.52
CA VAL A 219 -10.37 -16.47 0.34
C VAL A 219 -10.56 -15.37 -0.71
N HIS A 220 -11.78 -14.88 -0.93
CA HIS A 220 -12.06 -13.75 -1.81
C HIS A 220 -11.35 -12.46 -1.33
N ASN A 221 -11.43 -12.18 -0.03
CA ASN A 221 -10.73 -11.09 0.65
C ASN A 221 -9.21 -11.19 0.46
N LEU A 222 -8.64 -12.39 0.57
CA LEU A 222 -7.22 -12.64 0.30
C LEU A 222 -6.86 -12.35 -1.17
N ILE A 223 -7.68 -12.82 -2.11
CA ILE A 223 -7.47 -12.62 -3.55
C ILE A 223 -7.45 -11.12 -3.88
N ARG A 224 -8.47 -10.36 -3.43
CA ARG A 224 -8.56 -8.92 -3.71
C ARG A 224 -7.48 -8.12 -2.98
N ALA A 225 -7.01 -8.55 -1.80
CA ALA A 225 -5.89 -7.93 -1.10
C ALA A 225 -4.54 -8.02 -1.84
N PHE A 226 -4.40 -8.96 -2.79
CA PHE A 226 -3.19 -9.15 -3.58
C PHE A 226 -3.39 -8.93 -5.09
N SER A 227 -4.53 -8.37 -5.50
CA SER A 227 -4.79 -7.93 -6.88
C SER A 227 -4.51 -6.43 -7.03
N PRO A 228 -3.91 -5.97 -8.14
CA PRO A 228 -3.55 -6.73 -9.36
C PRO A 228 -2.17 -7.41 -9.31
N SER A 229 -1.43 -7.23 -8.23
CA SER A 229 -0.08 -7.78 -8.01
C SER A 229 0.17 -7.91 -6.50
N PRO A 230 0.87 -8.95 -6.02
CA PRO A 230 1.51 -10.04 -6.76
C PRO A 230 0.59 -11.19 -7.20
N GLY A 231 -0.67 -11.21 -6.73
CA GLY A 231 -1.65 -12.27 -6.87
C GLY A 231 -1.58 -13.28 -5.72
N ALA A 232 -2.75 -13.63 -5.16
CA ALA A 232 -2.87 -14.79 -4.27
C ALA A 232 -2.68 -16.07 -5.08
N PHE A 233 -2.13 -17.12 -4.50
CA PHE A 233 -1.77 -18.32 -5.26
C PHE A 233 -2.09 -19.63 -4.54
N PHE A 234 -2.25 -20.69 -5.31
CA PHE A 234 -2.30 -22.06 -4.83
C PHE A 234 -1.42 -22.96 -5.71
N ILE A 235 -1.19 -24.19 -5.25
CA ILE A 235 -0.43 -25.19 -6.00
C ILE A 235 -1.41 -26.23 -6.52
N HIS A 236 -1.34 -26.51 -7.82
CA HIS A 236 -2.09 -27.57 -8.46
C HIS A 236 -1.15 -28.34 -9.40
N LYS A 237 -1.04 -29.66 -9.21
CA LYS A 237 -0.12 -30.52 -9.98
C LYS A 237 1.30 -29.96 -10.05
N GLU A 238 1.83 -29.62 -8.86
CA GLU A 238 3.17 -29.04 -8.68
C GLU A 238 3.40 -27.65 -9.31
N LYS A 239 2.39 -27.08 -9.99
CA LYS A 239 2.48 -25.77 -10.62
C LYS A 239 1.83 -24.70 -9.77
N LEU A 240 2.46 -23.53 -9.73
CA LEU A 240 1.90 -22.36 -9.07
C LEU A 240 0.85 -21.70 -9.96
N ILE A 241 -0.36 -21.54 -9.42
CA ILE A 241 -1.46 -20.85 -10.09
C ILE A 241 -1.86 -19.65 -9.26
N LYS A 242 -1.95 -18.47 -9.89
CA LYS A 242 -2.39 -17.24 -9.23
C LYS A 242 -3.81 -16.88 -9.60
N ILE A 243 -4.55 -16.37 -8.65
CA ILE A 243 -5.90 -15.81 -8.83
C ILE A 243 -5.84 -14.32 -8.54
N TYR A 244 -6.46 -13.54 -9.43
CA TYR A 244 -6.52 -12.08 -9.35
C TYR A 244 -7.93 -11.54 -9.17
N LYS A 245 -8.94 -12.30 -9.60
CA LYS A 245 -10.34 -11.91 -9.45
C LYS A 245 -11.20 -13.14 -9.24
N SER A 246 -12.13 -13.06 -8.29
CA SER A 246 -13.10 -14.10 -7.98
C SER A 246 -14.44 -13.50 -7.56
N GLU A 247 -15.47 -14.34 -7.54
CA GLU A 247 -16.78 -14.06 -6.95
C GLU A 247 -17.20 -15.22 -6.07
N ILE A 248 -18.00 -14.95 -5.03
CA ILE A 248 -18.54 -15.99 -4.15
C ILE A 248 -19.75 -16.63 -4.84
N ASP A 249 -19.69 -17.95 -5.02
CA ASP A 249 -20.81 -18.75 -5.52
C ASP A 249 -21.40 -19.59 -4.39
N LYS A 250 -22.71 -19.47 -4.17
CA LYS A 250 -23.47 -20.23 -3.17
C LYS A 250 -24.25 -21.39 -3.77
N SER A 251 -24.13 -21.60 -5.08
CA SER A 251 -24.88 -22.59 -5.85
C SER A 251 -24.26 -23.98 -5.69
N PHE A 252 -22.94 -24.06 -5.55
CA PHE A 252 -22.21 -25.32 -5.41
C PHE A 252 -21.76 -25.61 -3.98
N LYS A 253 -21.85 -26.89 -3.60
CA LYS A 253 -21.28 -27.43 -2.36
C LYS A 253 -20.10 -28.33 -2.71
N LEU A 254 -18.93 -27.73 -2.79
CA LEU A 254 -17.67 -28.41 -3.09
C LEU A 254 -16.85 -28.57 -1.81
N LYS A 255 -16.02 -29.61 -1.74
CA LYS A 255 -15.05 -29.75 -0.64
C LYS A 255 -13.94 -28.69 -0.78
N PRO A 256 -13.30 -28.26 0.31
CA PRO A 256 -12.11 -27.40 0.26
C PRO A 256 -11.08 -27.87 -0.79
N GLY A 257 -10.76 -26.99 -1.74
CA GLY A 257 -9.80 -27.23 -2.81
C GLY A 257 -10.31 -28.11 -3.96
N GLN A 258 -11.54 -28.62 -3.89
CA GLN A 258 -12.15 -29.34 -5.00
C GLN A 258 -12.42 -28.37 -6.14
N ILE A 259 -11.87 -28.67 -7.31
CA ILE A 259 -12.07 -27.90 -8.54
C ILE A 259 -13.27 -28.49 -9.29
N LEU A 260 -14.18 -27.63 -9.72
CA LEU A 260 -15.26 -27.96 -10.64
C LEU A 260 -15.14 -27.06 -11.87
N GLN A 261 -14.92 -27.68 -13.02
CA GLN A 261 -14.96 -27.01 -14.31
C GLN A 261 -16.35 -27.24 -14.92
N GLN A 262 -17.04 -26.16 -15.30
CA GLN A 262 -18.32 -26.28 -15.98
C GLN A 262 -18.37 -25.31 -17.16
N ARG A 263 -18.36 -25.86 -18.38
CA ARG A 263 -18.22 -25.07 -19.61
C ARG A 263 -16.97 -24.19 -19.53
N GLU A 264 -17.15 -22.87 -19.59
CA GLU A 264 -16.07 -21.88 -19.52
C GLU A 264 -15.97 -21.21 -18.14
N LYS A 265 -16.51 -21.84 -17.09
CA LYS A 265 -16.40 -21.38 -15.71
C LYS A 265 -15.57 -22.34 -14.85
N LEU A 266 -14.82 -21.76 -13.91
CA LEU A 266 -13.99 -22.47 -12.97
C LEU A 266 -14.44 -22.16 -11.55
N PHE A 267 -14.85 -23.20 -10.81
CA PHE A 267 -15.23 -23.08 -9.41
C PHE A 267 -14.26 -23.86 -8.53
N ILE A 268 -13.95 -23.33 -7.35
CA ILE A 268 -13.12 -24.02 -6.35
C ILE A 268 -13.83 -23.97 -4.99
N GLY A 269 -13.96 -25.14 -4.35
CA GLY A 269 -14.58 -25.26 -3.04
C GLY A 269 -13.77 -24.65 -1.92
N CYS A 270 -14.47 -24.02 -0.98
CA CYS A 270 -13.95 -23.49 0.27
C CYS A 270 -14.56 -24.25 1.47
N ALA A 271 -14.23 -23.88 2.71
CA ALA A 271 -14.88 -24.46 3.90
C ALA A 271 -16.38 -24.10 3.98
N SER A 272 -16.75 -22.94 3.45
CA SER A 272 -18.14 -22.55 3.22
C SER A 272 -18.24 -21.88 1.86
N ASP A 273 -19.28 -22.26 1.11
CA ASP A 273 -19.53 -21.82 -0.27
C ASP A 273 -18.38 -22.19 -1.24
N ALA A 274 -18.53 -21.81 -2.51
CA ALA A 274 -17.50 -21.95 -3.53
C ALA A 274 -17.03 -20.57 -4.02
N LEU A 275 -15.89 -20.54 -4.71
CA LEU A 275 -15.44 -19.37 -5.44
C LEU A 275 -15.47 -19.62 -6.94
N GLU A 276 -16.15 -18.74 -7.69
CA GLU A 276 -15.95 -18.62 -9.13
C GLU A 276 -14.66 -17.84 -9.38
N VAL A 277 -13.73 -18.44 -10.13
CA VAL A 277 -12.50 -17.79 -10.55
C VAL A 277 -12.76 -17.03 -11.83
N LEU A 278 -12.50 -15.72 -11.82
CA LEU A 278 -12.74 -14.84 -12.98
C LEU A 278 -11.44 -14.49 -13.71
N GLN A 279 -10.35 -14.27 -12.98
CA GLN A 279 -9.04 -13.94 -13.55
C GLN A 279 -7.93 -14.75 -12.89
N ILE A 280 -7.11 -15.38 -13.73
CA ILE A 280 -6.16 -16.41 -13.36
C ILE A 280 -4.84 -16.27 -14.14
N GLN A 281 -3.77 -16.80 -13.58
CA GLN A 281 -2.47 -16.91 -14.26
C GLN A 281 -1.82 -18.24 -13.92
N LEU A 282 -1.58 -19.06 -14.94
CA LEU A 282 -0.72 -20.24 -14.85
C LEU A 282 0.75 -19.82 -14.79
N GLU A 283 1.58 -20.64 -14.14
CA GLU A 283 3.03 -20.46 -14.10
C GLU A 283 3.63 -20.25 -15.51
N GLY A 284 4.45 -19.20 -15.65
CA GLY A 284 5.08 -18.84 -16.92
C GLY A 284 4.14 -18.28 -18.00
N ARG A 285 2.84 -18.16 -17.73
CA ARG A 285 1.85 -17.63 -18.69
C ARG A 285 1.44 -16.19 -18.35
N LYS A 286 0.77 -15.54 -19.30
CA LYS A 286 0.14 -14.22 -19.07
C LYS A 286 -1.10 -14.38 -18.19
N LYS A 287 -1.46 -13.33 -17.47
CA LYS A 287 -2.76 -13.20 -16.78
C LYS A 287 -3.88 -13.19 -17.83
N MET A 288 -4.96 -13.93 -17.60
CA MET A 288 -6.11 -14.04 -18.50
C MET A 288 -7.41 -14.32 -17.74
N THR A 289 -8.55 -14.28 -18.42
CA THR A 289 -9.83 -14.69 -17.84
C THR A 289 -9.89 -16.22 -17.68
N ALA A 290 -10.72 -16.72 -16.77
CA ALA A 290 -10.92 -18.16 -16.63
C ALA A 290 -11.52 -18.78 -17.91
N SER A 291 -12.48 -18.11 -18.57
CA SER A 291 -13.04 -18.59 -19.85
C SER A 291 -11.97 -18.71 -20.94
N GLU A 292 -11.08 -17.73 -21.10
CA GLU A 292 -9.94 -17.83 -22.03
C GLU A 292 -9.03 -19.00 -21.73
N LEU A 293 -8.72 -19.23 -20.45
CA LEU A 293 -7.90 -20.36 -20.04
C LEU A 293 -8.57 -21.69 -20.40
N LEU A 294 -9.85 -21.85 -20.06
CA LEU A 294 -10.58 -23.11 -20.18
C LEU A 294 -10.85 -23.55 -21.62
N ARG A 295 -10.75 -22.64 -22.59
CA ARG A 295 -10.81 -23.00 -24.03
C ARG A 295 -9.60 -23.80 -24.51
N GLY A 296 -8.49 -23.80 -23.77
CA GLY A 296 -7.27 -24.51 -24.15
C GLY A 296 -6.57 -25.26 -23.00
N TYR A 297 -7.17 -25.29 -21.81
CA TYR A 297 -6.64 -25.94 -20.62
C TYR A 297 -7.76 -26.61 -19.82
N SER A 298 -7.57 -27.87 -19.45
CA SER A 298 -8.49 -28.61 -18.59
C SER A 298 -7.87 -28.78 -17.20
N PHE A 299 -8.69 -28.60 -16.16
CA PHE A 299 -8.36 -29.02 -14.79
C PHE A 299 -8.82 -30.46 -14.49
N GLU A 300 -9.64 -31.02 -15.36
CA GLU A 300 -10.03 -32.43 -15.38
C GLU A 300 -8.97 -33.19 -16.18
N ASP A 301 -7.83 -33.48 -15.53
CA ASP A 301 -6.84 -34.52 -15.88
C ASP A 301 -5.61 -34.38 -15.00
#